data_AF-A0A2H0DIN8-F1
#
_entry.id   AF-A0A2H0DIN8-F1
#
_cell.length_a   1.000
_cell.length_b   1.000
_cell.length_c   1.000
_cell.angle_alpha   90.00
_cell.angle_beta   90.00
_cell.angle_gamma   90.00
#
_symmetry.space_group_name_H-M   'P 1'
#
loop_
_entity.id
_entity.type
_entity.pdbx_description
1 polymer ?
#
loop_
_entity_poly.entity_id
_entity_poly.type
_entity_poly.pdbx_seq_one_letter_code
_entity_poly.pdbx_strand_id
1 'polypeptide(L)'
;MKPTRAKPRILIVNDDGIHGEGLRPLIEALRQLGRVTTVVPERERSTASHSLTLHKPLRLTKVAGEIHTLNGTPADCARFGVLNLMKERVDLVVSGINRGHNLGQDVLYSGTVAAAAEATLLGIPAIALSRGLGPGGYEAGAAFARTLARTVLKEGLPRGRVLNVNFPPLPASRMRGVRLTRLGDRVYDKKIVVRTDPRGDSYFWMAGRRV
;
A
#
# COMPACT_ATOMS: atom_id res chain seq x y z
N MET A 1 14.71 20.38 -29.55
CA MET A 1 13.50 20.09 -28.73
C MET A 1 13.86 18.99 -27.73
N LYS A 2 13.64 19.20 -26.42
CA LYS A 2 13.72 18.09 -25.45
C LYS A 2 12.60 17.09 -25.80
N PRO A 3 12.87 15.78 -25.88
CA PRO A 3 11.82 14.82 -26.20
C PRO A 3 10.71 14.95 -25.15
N THR A 4 9.46 15.09 -25.59
CA THR A 4 8.29 15.03 -24.71
C THR A 4 8.33 13.71 -23.99
N ARG A 5 8.71 13.73 -22.70
CA ARG A 5 8.85 12.53 -21.88
C ARG A 5 7.50 11.80 -21.90
N ALA A 6 7.51 10.54 -22.33
CA ALA A 6 6.31 9.70 -22.32
C ALA A 6 5.65 9.75 -20.94
N LYS A 7 4.30 9.74 -20.89
CA LYS A 7 3.56 9.77 -19.63
C LYS A 7 4.08 8.63 -18.72
N PRO A 8 4.39 8.91 -17.44
CA PRO A 8 4.92 7.92 -16.52
C PRO A 8 3.92 6.77 -16.33
N ARG A 9 4.46 5.58 -16.10
CA ARG A 9 3.72 4.33 -15.85
C ARG A 9 3.71 4.04 -14.36
N ILE A 10 2.54 4.07 -13.75
CA ILE A 10 2.36 3.97 -12.31
C ILE A 10 1.56 2.70 -12.01
N LEU A 11 2.13 1.82 -11.19
CA LEU A 11 1.43 0.65 -10.66
C LEU A 11 0.85 1.00 -9.28
N ILE A 12 -0.44 0.74 -9.09
CA ILE A 12 -1.10 0.84 -7.79
C ILE A 12 -1.36 -0.57 -7.25
N VAL A 13 -1.02 -0.76 -5.99
CA VAL A 13 -1.27 -1.97 -5.20
C VAL A 13 -1.85 -1.58 -3.84
N ASN A 14 -2.41 -2.54 -3.09
CA ASN A 14 -2.80 -2.35 -1.69
C ASN A 14 -2.94 -3.71 -0.99
N ASP A 15 -3.31 -3.68 0.29
CA ASP A 15 -3.66 -4.85 1.10
C ASP A 15 -5.14 -4.87 1.55
N ASP A 16 -5.85 -3.75 1.49
CA ASP A 16 -7.31 -3.67 1.68
C ASP A 16 -8.11 -4.38 0.56
N GLY A 17 -7.48 -4.67 -0.58
CA GLY A 17 -8.09 -5.30 -1.74
C GLY A 17 -8.92 -4.33 -2.60
N ILE A 18 -9.71 -4.91 -3.52
CA ILE A 18 -10.49 -4.14 -4.52
C ILE A 18 -11.56 -3.23 -3.91
N HIS A 19 -12.05 -3.55 -2.72
CA HIS A 19 -13.09 -2.79 -2.02
C HIS A 19 -12.52 -1.77 -1.02
N GLY A 20 -11.19 -1.60 -0.97
CA GLY A 20 -10.55 -0.62 -0.09
C GLY A 20 -10.99 0.81 -0.41
N GLU A 21 -11.47 1.53 0.61
CA GLU A 21 -11.98 2.90 0.48
C GLU A 21 -10.93 3.88 -0.10
N GLY A 22 -9.66 3.63 0.19
CA GLY A 22 -8.53 4.45 -0.27
C GLY A 22 -8.12 4.22 -1.72
N LEU A 23 -8.59 3.15 -2.37
CA LEU A 23 -8.13 2.75 -3.70
C LEU A 23 -8.61 3.73 -4.78
N ARG A 24 -9.90 4.04 -4.79
CA ARG A 24 -10.51 4.90 -5.82
C ARG A 24 -9.94 6.33 -5.79
N PRO A 25 -9.87 7.04 -4.64
CA PRO A 25 -9.24 8.36 -4.57
C PRO A 25 -7.79 8.36 -5.05
N LEU A 26 -7.04 7.30 -4.72
CA LEU A 26 -5.64 7.17 -5.14
C LEU A 26 -5.51 7.00 -6.66
N ILE A 27 -6.33 6.14 -7.27
CA ILE A 27 -6.38 5.97 -8.74
C ILE A 27 -6.71 7.30 -9.42
N GLU A 28 -7.75 8.00 -8.96
CA GLU A 28 -8.19 9.28 -9.51
C GLU A 28 -7.10 10.35 -9.44
N ALA A 29 -6.37 10.42 -8.32
CA ALA A 29 -5.29 11.38 -8.13
C ALA A 29 -4.06 11.06 -9.00
N LEU A 30 -3.66 9.79 -9.11
CA LEU A 30 -2.45 9.39 -9.85
C LEU A 30 -2.64 9.34 -11.37
N ARG A 31 -3.86 9.13 -11.86
CA ARG A 31 -4.19 9.23 -13.30
C ARG A 31 -3.90 10.60 -13.90
N GLN A 32 -3.84 11.64 -13.06
CA GLN A 32 -3.48 13.00 -13.47
C GLN A 32 -1.98 13.17 -13.74
N LEU A 33 -1.14 12.20 -13.35
CA LEU A 33 0.30 12.21 -13.60
C LEU A 33 0.68 11.33 -14.80
N GLY A 34 0.01 10.20 -14.98
CA GLY A 34 0.45 9.20 -15.94
C GLY A 34 -0.55 8.06 -16.18
N ARG A 35 -0.08 7.01 -16.86
CA ARG A 35 -0.82 5.78 -17.10
C ARG A 35 -0.83 4.96 -15.82
N VAL A 36 -2.01 4.67 -15.29
CA VAL A 36 -2.20 3.93 -14.04
C VAL A 36 -2.73 2.53 -14.35
N THR A 37 -2.00 1.52 -13.88
CA THR A 37 -2.46 0.14 -13.81
C THR A 37 -2.60 -0.24 -12.34
N THR A 38 -3.63 -1.00 -12.00
CA THR A 38 -3.93 -1.40 -10.62
C THR A 38 -4.00 -2.92 -10.54
N VAL A 39 -3.29 -3.50 -9.57
CA VAL A 39 -3.36 -4.92 -9.22
C VAL A 39 -3.47 -5.01 -7.71
N VAL A 40 -4.58 -5.57 -7.23
CA VAL A 40 -4.85 -5.68 -5.79
C VAL A 40 -5.33 -7.08 -5.45
N PRO A 41 -5.23 -7.50 -4.18
CA PRO A 41 -5.84 -8.74 -3.75
C PRO A 41 -7.36 -8.76 -4.00
N GLU A 42 -7.91 -9.93 -4.34
CA GLU A 42 -9.36 -10.14 -4.49
C GLU A 42 -10.15 -9.94 -3.17
N ARG A 43 -9.47 -10.10 -2.03
CA ARG A 43 -10.01 -9.95 -0.68
C ARG A 43 -8.98 -9.22 0.17
N GLU A 44 -9.42 -8.61 1.27
CA GLU A 44 -8.53 -7.99 2.25
C GLU A 44 -7.48 -9.00 2.75
N ARG A 45 -6.23 -8.54 2.82
CA ARG A 45 -5.05 -9.30 3.28
C ARG A 45 -4.27 -8.50 4.32
N SER A 46 -5.00 -8.02 5.34
CA SER A 46 -4.40 -7.39 6.51
C SER A 46 -3.36 -8.31 7.17
N THR A 47 -2.25 -7.72 7.63
CA THR A 47 -1.14 -8.43 8.30
C THR A 47 -0.46 -9.51 7.44
N ALA A 48 -0.52 -9.39 6.11
CA ALA A 48 0.13 -10.34 5.21
C ALA A 48 1.67 -10.31 5.29
N SER A 49 2.27 -9.28 5.90
CA SER A 49 3.72 -9.03 5.87
C SER A 49 4.26 -9.15 4.44
N HIS A 50 5.49 -9.60 4.28
CA HIS A 50 6.15 -9.79 2.99
C HIS A 50 6.04 -11.23 2.49
N SER A 51 4.83 -11.80 2.54
CA SER A 51 4.58 -13.16 2.06
C SER A 51 4.43 -13.22 0.54
N LEU A 52 4.97 -14.27 -0.08
CA LEU A 52 4.79 -14.59 -1.50
C LEU A 52 4.10 -15.95 -1.66
N THR A 53 3.22 -16.06 -2.65
CA THR A 53 2.50 -17.31 -2.93
C THR A 53 3.34 -18.24 -3.80
N LEU A 54 3.84 -19.32 -3.20
CA LEU A 54 4.61 -20.37 -3.92
C LEU A 54 3.89 -21.73 -4.00
N HIS A 55 2.86 -21.94 -3.18
CA HIS A 55 2.20 -23.24 -3.01
C HIS A 55 0.97 -23.45 -3.92
N LYS A 56 0.57 -22.44 -4.70
CA LYS A 56 -0.57 -22.49 -5.61
C LYS A 56 -0.39 -21.51 -6.78
N PRO A 57 -1.07 -21.72 -7.93
CA PRO A 57 -1.00 -20.77 -9.03
C PRO A 57 -1.68 -19.44 -8.68
N LEU A 58 -1.10 -18.36 -9.22
CA LEU A 58 -1.69 -17.03 -9.23
C LEU A 58 -2.64 -16.87 -10.42
N ARG A 59 -3.80 -16.26 -10.19
CA ARG A 59 -4.84 -15.99 -11.19
C ARG A 59 -5.18 -14.52 -11.17
N LEU A 60 -5.04 -13.89 -12.34
CA LEU A 60 -5.37 -12.49 -12.56
C LEU A 60 -6.79 -12.39 -13.14
N THR A 61 -7.59 -11.48 -12.60
CA THR A 61 -8.91 -11.14 -13.12
C THR A 61 -8.96 -9.66 -13.45
N LYS A 62 -9.38 -9.30 -14.66
CA LYS A 62 -9.62 -7.91 -15.05
C LYS A 62 -11.00 -7.48 -14.55
N VAL A 63 -11.05 -6.46 -13.69
CA VAL A 63 -12.30 -5.97 -13.10
C VAL A 63 -12.93 -4.90 -14.00
N ALA A 64 -12.19 -3.82 -14.27
CA ALA A 64 -12.66 -2.72 -15.11
C ALA A 64 -11.48 -1.85 -15.55
N GLY A 65 -11.46 -1.41 -16.82
CA GLY A 65 -10.37 -0.57 -17.34
C GLY A 65 -9.00 -1.20 -17.05
N GLU A 66 -8.11 -0.47 -16.39
CA GLU A 66 -6.77 -0.95 -15.99
C GLU A 66 -6.71 -1.50 -14.55
N ILE A 67 -7.85 -1.91 -13.99
CA ILE A 67 -7.98 -2.44 -12.63
C ILE A 67 -8.11 -3.96 -12.68
N HIS A 68 -7.24 -4.63 -11.94
CA HIS A 68 -7.14 -6.08 -11.87
C HIS A 68 -7.11 -6.56 -10.42
N THR A 69 -7.63 -7.76 -10.19
CA THR A 69 -7.47 -8.49 -8.95
C THR A 69 -6.56 -9.70 -9.13
N LEU A 70 -5.86 -10.07 -8.06
CA LEU A 70 -5.02 -11.26 -8.00
C LEU A 70 -5.42 -12.09 -6.77
N ASN A 71 -5.47 -13.40 -6.92
CA ASN A 71 -5.70 -14.32 -5.78
C ASN A 71 -4.43 -14.53 -4.92
N GLY A 72 -3.60 -13.50 -4.75
CA GLY A 72 -2.31 -13.53 -4.05
C GLY A 72 -2.23 -12.53 -2.90
N THR A 73 -1.02 -12.33 -2.41
CA THR A 73 -0.68 -11.32 -1.39
C THR A 73 -0.46 -9.94 -2.03
N PRO A 74 -0.36 -8.86 -1.24
CA PRO A 74 0.04 -7.55 -1.74
C PRO A 74 1.41 -7.55 -2.45
N ALA A 75 2.35 -8.34 -1.93
CA ALA A 75 3.66 -8.52 -2.55
C ALA A 75 3.57 -9.27 -3.89
N ASP A 76 2.73 -10.32 -3.98
CA ASP A 76 2.45 -10.98 -5.25
C ASP A 76 1.87 -9.99 -6.27
N CYS A 77 0.97 -9.09 -5.84
CA CYS A 77 0.39 -8.06 -6.71
C CYS A 77 1.45 -7.09 -7.25
N ALA A 78 2.36 -6.62 -6.39
CA ALA A 78 3.46 -5.76 -6.80
C ALA A 78 4.41 -6.48 -7.77
N ARG A 79 4.83 -7.70 -7.42
CA ARG A 79 5.75 -8.50 -8.23
C ARG A 79 5.14 -8.84 -9.58
N PHE A 80 3.92 -9.37 -9.61
CA PHE A 80 3.21 -9.72 -10.83
C PHE A 80 2.93 -8.49 -11.70
N GLY A 81 2.54 -7.38 -11.06
CA GLY A 81 2.30 -6.11 -11.74
C GLY A 81 3.53 -5.61 -12.49
N VAL A 82 4.70 -5.63 -11.83
CA VAL A 82 5.97 -5.17 -12.40
C VAL A 82 6.53 -6.15 -13.45
N LEU A 83 6.48 -7.46 -13.20
CA LEU A 83 7.17 -8.44 -14.04
C LEU A 83 6.33 -8.96 -15.22
N ASN A 84 5.00 -9.04 -15.07
CA ASN A 84 4.15 -9.79 -16.00
C ASN A 84 3.00 -8.98 -16.57
N LEU A 85 2.36 -8.10 -15.78
CA LEU A 85 1.20 -7.36 -16.27
C LEU A 85 1.60 -6.17 -17.14
N MET A 86 2.57 -5.38 -16.66
CA MET A 86 3.03 -4.19 -17.38
C MET A 86 4.11 -4.58 -18.40
N LYS A 87 3.74 -4.62 -19.69
CA LYS A 87 4.66 -4.89 -20.82
C LYS A 87 5.83 -3.91 -20.90
N GLU A 88 5.62 -2.75 -20.31
CA GLU A 88 6.42 -1.56 -20.40
C GLU A 88 6.97 -1.24 -19.00
N ARG A 89 8.22 -0.76 -18.90
CA ARG A 89 8.88 -0.48 -17.60
C ARG A 89 8.00 0.38 -16.68
N VAL A 90 7.78 -0.09 -15.45
CA VAL A 90 7.09 0.67 -14.40
C VAL A 90 8.01 1.79 -13.90
N ASP A 91 7.48 3.01 -13.79
CA ASP A 91 8.24 4.18 -13.35
C ASP A 91 8.09 4.43 -11.84
N LEU A 92 6.97 4.01 -11.25
CA LEU A 92 6.66 4.16 -9.83
C LEU A 92 5.64 3.11 -9.38
N VAL A 93 5.83 2.54 -8.19
CA VAL A 93 4.79 1.78 -7.49
C VAL A 93 4.24 2.59 -6.32
N VAL A 94 2.92 2.62 -6.16
CA VAL A 94 2.25 3.24 -5.02
C VAL A 94 1.34 2.22 -4.36
N SER A 95 1.64 1.91 -3.10
CA SER A 95 0.88 0.97 -2.27
C SER A 95 -0.04 1.71 -1.30
N GLY A 96 -1.33 1.41 -1.30
CA GLY A 96 -2.34 1.98 -0.40
C GLY A 96 -3.56 2.56 -1.15
N ILE A 97 -4.30 3.51 -0.58
CA ILE A 97 -4.16 4.07 0.78
C ILE A 97 -4.74 3.08 1.80
N ASN A 98 -3.91 2.60 2.71
CA ASN A 98 -4.30 1.65 3.76
C ASN A 98 -5.24 2.27 4.81
N ARG A 99 -6.24 1.50 5.26
CA ARG A 99 -7.06 1.83 6.43
C ARG A 99 -6.37 1.42 7.73
N GLY A 100 -5.52 2.29 8.24
CA GLY A 100 -4.77 2.09 9.47
C GLY A 100 -3.34 2.56 9.31
N HIS A 101 -2.75 2.98 10.43
CA HIS A 101 -1.36 3.41 10.45
C HIS A 101 -0.40 2.23 10.35
N ASN A 102 0.68 2.41 9.58
CA ASN A 102 1.83 1.51 9.54
C ASN A 102 3.03 2.24 10.15
N LEU A 103 3.08 2.30 11.49
CA LEU A 103 4.04 3.09 12.26
C LEU A 103 4.94 2.18 13.10
N GLY A 104 6.21 2.55 13.22
CA GLY A 104 7.16 1.81 14.04
C GLY A 104 7.33 0.36 13.60
N GLN A 105 7.25 -0.57 14.54
CA GLN A 105 7.42 -2.01 14.28
C GLN A 105 6.27 -2.63 13.45
N ASP A 106 5.09 -1.99 13.40
CA ASP A 106 3.94 -2.46 12.60
C ASP A 106 4.30 -2.59 11.11
N VAL A 107 5.31 -1.81 10.67
CA VAL A 107 5.84 -1.86 9.30
C VAL A 107 6.29 -3.27 8.89
N LEU A 108 6.78 -4.09 9.82
CA LEU A 108 7.22 -5.45 9.54
C LEU A 108 6.07 -6.39 9.16
N TYR A 109 4.86 -6.10 9.63
CA TYR A 109 3.67 -6.92 9.40
C TYR A 109 2.76 -6.34 8.31
N SER A 110 3.03 -5.11 7.87
CA SER A 110 2.23 -4.38 6.90
C SER A 110 2.29 -4.98 5.50
N GLY A 111 1.14 -5.37 4.95
CA GLY A 111 1.01 -5.73 3.55
C GLY A 111 1.23 -4.52 2.63
N THR A 112 0.73 -3.34 3.03
CA THR A 112 0.95 -2.08 2.30
C THR A 112 2.43 -1.78 2.12
N VAL A 113 3.22 -1.82 3.20
CA VAL A 113 4.65 -1.51 3.13
C VAL A 113 5.42 -2.63 2.43
N ALA A 114 5.04 -3.89 2.67
CA ALA A 114 5.65 -5.03 1.98
C ALA A 114 5.50 -4.95 0.46
N ALA A 115 4.34 -4.56 -0.06
CA ALA A 115 4.14 -4.41 -1.51
C ALA A 115 5.05 -3.32 -2.13
N ALA A 116 5.26 -2.21 -1.40
CA ALA A 116 6.21 -1.17 -1.83
C ALA A 116 7.68 -1.64 -1.71
N ALA A 117 8.00 -2.44 -0.67
CA ALA A 117 9.31 -3.05 -0.51
C ALA A 117 9.62 -4.03 -1.64
N GLU A 118 8.67 -4.87 -2.05
CA GLU A 118 8.82 -5.79 -3.17
C GLU A 118 9.14 -5.05 -4.47
N ALA A 119 8.41 -3.97 -4.77
CA ALA A 119 8.72 -3.13 -5.93
C ALA A 119 10.14 -2.53 -5.87
N THR A 120 10.59 -2.14 -4.68
CA THR A 120 11.93 -1.60 -4.45
C THR A 120 13.01 -2.66 -4.67
N LEU A 121 12.77 -3.92 -4.26
CA LEU A 121 13.65 -5.05 -4.55
C LEU A 121 13.78 -5.29 -6.07
N LEU A 122 12.72 -5.04 -6.82
CA LEU A 122 12.71 -5.09 -8.29
C LEU A 122 13.33 -3.83 -8.94
N GLY A 123 13.88 -2.90 -8.15
CA GLY A 123 14.54 -1.69 -8.65
C GLY A 123 13.58 -0.58 -9.07
N ILE A 124 12.32 -0.64 -8.67
CA ILE A 124 11.31 0.38 -8.96
C ILE A 124 11.14 1.29 -7.72
N PRO A 125 11.21 2.62 -7.85
CA PRO A 125 10.86 3.54 -6.76
C PRO A 125 9.46 3.25 -6.23
N ALA A 126 9.27 3.29 -4.91
CA ALA A 126 8.00 2.92 -4.30
C ALA A 126 7.60 3.80 -3.10
N ILE A 127 6.29 4.00 -2.96
CA ILE A 127 5.66 4.76 -1.87
C ILE A 127 4.59 3.87 -1.23
N ALA A 128 4.57 3.77 0.09
CA ALA A 128 3.48 3.19 0.87
C ALA A 128 2.68 4.30 1.56
N LEU A 129 1.35 4.25 1.50
CA LEU A 129 0.45 5.26 2.04
C LEU A 129 -0.52 4.65 3.04
N SER A 130 -0.64 5.27 4.20
CA SER A 130 -1.42 4.75 5.31
C SER A 130 -2.14 5.87 6.05
N ARG A 131 -3.44 5.71 6.26
CA ARG A 131 -4.30 6.68 6.92
C ARG A 131 -4.67 6.20 8.32
N GLY A 132 -4.69 7.10 9.29
CA GLY A 132 -5.19 6.78 10.63
C GLY A 132 -6.66 6.33 10.65
N LEU A 133 -7.05 5.62 11.71
CA LEU A 133 -8.44 5.21 11.90
C LEU A 133 -9.33 6.42 12.22
N GLY A 134 -10.48 6.51 11.57
CA GLY A 134 -11.43 7.60 11.72
C GLY A 134 -12.16 7.90 10.41
N PRO A 135 -13.08 8.87 10.39
CA PRO A 135 -13.79 9.27 9.18
C PRO A 135 -12.92 10.14 8.27
N GLY A 136 -13.02 9.94 6.94
CA GLY A 136 -12.48 10.83 5.92
C GLY A 136 -10.95 10.86 5.79
N GLY A 137 -10.46 11.79 4.96
CA GLY A 137 -9.03 12.06 4.76
C GLY A 137 -8.38 11.33 3.58
N TYR A 138 -9.09 10.44 2.88
CA TYR A 138 -8.52 9.75 1.71
C TYR A 138 -8.23 10.70 0.55
N GLU A 139 -9.08 11.70 0.31
CA GLU A 139 -8.90 12.71 -0.74
C GLU A 139 -7.67 13.57 -0.46
N ALA A 140 -7.49 13.98 0.79
CA ALA A 140 -6.31 14.72 1.23
C ALA A 140 -5.03 13.88 1.08
N GLY A 141 -5.10 12.61 1.49
CA GLY A 141 -4.02 11.64 1.31
C GLY A 141 -3.66 11.39 -0.15
N ALA A 142 -4.65 11.22 -1.02
CA ALA A 142 -4.48 11.00 -2.44
C ALA A 142 -3.91 12.24 -3.15
N ALA A 143 -4.37 13.44 -2.77
CA ALA A 143 -3.80 14.70 -3.26
C ALA A 143 -2.33 14.85 -2.87
N PHE A 144 -1.98 14.49 -1.63
CA PHE A 144 -0.58 14.45 -1.19
C PHE A 144 0.22 13.39 -1.94
N ALA A 145 -0.33 12.18 -2.12
CA ALA A 145 0.29 11.10 -2.87
C ALA A 145 0.64 11.52 -4.29
N ARG A 146 -0.24 12.26 -4.98
CA ARG A 146 0.02 12.84 -6.30
C ARG A 146 1.19 13.83 -6.27
N THR A 147 1.24 14.71 -5.28
CA THR A 147 2.35 15.66 -5.13
C THR A 147 3.67 14.93 -4.91
N LEU A 148 3.68 13.96 -3.99
CA LEU A 148 4.88 13.18 -3.68
C LEU A 148 5.32 12.31 -4.87
N ALA A 149 4.39 11.64 -5.54
CA ALA A 149 4.66 10.83 -6.72
C ALA A 149 5.28 11.66 -7.84
N ARG A 150 4.80 12.89 -8.07
CA ARG A 150 5.39 13.82 -9.04
C ARG A 150 6.85 14.12 -8.70
N THR A 151 7.16 14.38 -7.42
CA THR A 151 8.53 14.62 -6.95
C THR A 151 9.39 13.38 -7.16
N VAL A 152 8.94 12.19 -6.76
CA VAL A 152 9.68 10.93 -6.93
C VAL A 152 9.93 10.61 -8.41
N LEU A 153 8.95 10.84 -9.29
CA LEU A 153 9.12 10.62 -10.74
C LEU A 153 10.12 11.60 -11.38
N LYS A 154 10.30 12.78 -10.78
CA LYS A 154 11.22 13.82 -11.26
C LYS A 154 12.64 13.62 -10.72
N GLU A 155 12.77 13.44 -9.41
CA GLU A 155 14.04 13.43 -8.69
C GLU A 155 14.57 12.02 -8.40
N GLY A 156 13.72 11.00 -8.52
CA GLY A 156 14.02 9.62 -8.14
C GLY A 156 13.98 9.37 -6.62
N LEU A 157 14.35 8.16 -6.25
CA LEU A 157 14.64 7.77 -4.87
C LEU A 157 15.98 7.04 -4.82
N PRO A 158 16.75 7.19 -3.72
CA PRO A 158 17.94 6.39 -3.51
C PRO A 158 17.58 4.90 -3.52
N ARG A 159 18.44 4.07 -4.13
CA ARG A 159 18.20 2.64 -4.31
C ARG A 159 17.94 1.96 -2.97
N GLY A 160 17.00 1.02 -2.94
CA GLY A 160 16.70 0.23 -1.74
C GLY A 160 15.86 0.98 -0.69
N ARG A 161 15.25 2.12 -1.02
CA ARG A 161 14.43 2.90 -0.08
C ARG A 161 12.96 2.91 -0.48
N VAL A 162 12.10 2.63 0.51
CA VAL A 162 10.65 2.83 0.46
C VAL A 162 10.30 4.11 1.21
N LEU A 163 9.43 4.95 0.63
CA LEU A 163 8.80 6.04 1.38
C LEU A 163 7.52 5.53 2.06
N ASN A 164 7.56 5.34 3.38
CA ASN A 164 6.38 5.03 4.18
C ASN A 164 5.72 6.32 4.70
N VAL A 165 4.52 6.61 4.23
CA VAL A 165 3.79 7.86 4.51
C VAL A 165 2.55 7.55 5.35
N ASN A 166 2.49 8.16 6.53
CA ASN A 166 1.34 8.09 7.42
C ASN A 166 0.70 9.47 7.57
N PHE A 167 -0.63 9.54 7.55
CA PHE A 167 -1.35 10.80 7.73
C PHE A 167 -2.61 10.62 8.58
N PRO A 168 -3.01 11.64 9.36
CA PRO A 168 -4.21 11.57 10.18
C PRO A 168 -5.48 11.59 9.30
N PRO A 169 -6.61 11.07 9.78
CA PRO A 169 -7.88 11.06 9.07
C PRO A 169 -8.54 12.43 9.09
N LEU A 170 -7.89 13.42 8.47
CA LEU A 170 -8.30 14.83 8.50
C LEU A 170 -8.42 15.38 7.08
N PRO A 171 -9.28 16.39 6.85
CA PRO A 171 -9.28 17.13 5.60
C PRO A 171 -7.96 17.90 5.42
N ALA A 172 -7.64 18.23 4.16
CA ALA A 172 -6.38 18.91 3.82
C ALA A 172 -6.18 20.23 4.56
N SER A 173 -7.26 20.99 4.81
CA SER A 173 -7.23 22.26 5.55
C SER A 173 -6.75 22.15 7.00
N ARG A 174 -6.78 20.93 7.58
CA ARG A 174 -6.33 20.67 8.96
C ARG A 174 -4.97 19.98 9.04
N MET A 175 -4.32 19.72 7.91
CA MET A 175 -2.98 19.16 7.87
C MET A 175 -1.95 20.23 8.19
N ARG A 176 -1.12 20.01 9.23
CA ARG A 176 -0.10 20.98 9.68
C ARG A 176 1.20 20.99 8.86
N GLY A 177 1.25 20.21 7.78
CA GLY A 177 2.45 20.04 6.96
C GLY A 177 3.05 18.62 7.07
N VAL A 178 4.28 18.49 6.57
CA VAL A 178 4.99 17.22 6.42
C VAL A 178 6.23 17.22 7.30
N ARG A 179 6.55 16.06 7.89
CA ARG A 179 7.77 15.86 8.67
C ARG A 179 8.45 14.56 8.25
N LEU A 180 9.75 14.62 8.01
CA LEU A 180 10.57 13.42 7.88
C LEU A 180 10.77 12.80 9.25
N THR A 181 10.59 11.48 9.34
CA THR A 181 10.61 10.74 10.60
C THR A 181 11.45 9.49 10.48
N ARG A 182 11.84 8.93 11.63
CA ARG A 182 12.37 7.57 11.75
C ARG A 182 11.28 6.62 12.26
N LEU A 183 11.46 5.31 12.09
CA LEU A 183 10.60 4.33 12.73
C LEU A 183 10.71 4.50 14.25
N GLY A 184 9.54 4.60 14.90
CA GLY A 184 9.46 4.67 16.35
C GLY A 184 9.40 3.28 16.97
N ASP A 185 9.70 3.20 18.25
CA ASP A 185 9.55 1.98 19.04
C ASP A 185 8.10 1.91 19.52
N ARG A 186 7.33 0.97 18.96
CA ARG A 186 5.94 0.76 19.33
C ARG A 186 5.84 -0.57 20.08
N VAL A 187 5.73 -0.49 21.40
CA VAL A 187 5.59 -1.67 22.26
C VAL A 187 4.10 -1.93 22.47
N TYR A 188 3.66 -3.14 22.15
CA TYR A 188 2.32 -3.64 22.49
C TYR A 188 2.44 -4.54 23.72
N ASP A 189 1.41 -4.55 24.56
CA ASP A 189 1.35 -5.56 25.62
C ASP A 189 1.20 -6.96 25.01
N LYS A 190 1.86 -7.95 25.61
CA LYS A 190 1.90 -9.33 25.10
C LYS A 190 0.61 -10.10 25.45
N LYS A 191 -0.56 -9.52 25.18
CA LYS A 191 -1.86 -10.09 25.62
C LYS A 191 -2.51 -10.96 24.56
N ILE A 192 -2.54 -12.26 24.80
CA ILE A 192 -3.47 -13.16 24.10
C ILE A 192 -4.79 -13.15 24.87
N VAL A 193 -5.89 -12.81 24.20
CA VAL A 193 -7.23 -12.88 24.78
C VAL A 193 -7.77 -14.29 24.56
N VAL A 194 -8.01 -14.99 25.66
CA VAL A 194 -8.60 -16.33 25.67
C VAL A 194 -10.11 -16.24 25.82
N ARG A 195 -10.84 -17.01 25.03
CA ARG A 195 -12.30 -17.17 25.11
C ARG A 195 -12.65 -18.64 24.92
N THR A 196 -13.88 -18.98 25.28
CA THR A 196 -14.45 -20.33 25.10
C THR A 196 -15.65 -20.21 24.18
N ASP A 197 -15.76 -21.12 23.22
CA ASP A 197 -16.88 -21.17 22.31
C ASP A 197 -18.11 -21.86 22.95
N PRO A 198 -19.28 -21.85 22.29
CA PRO A 198 -20.48 -22.50 22.83
C PRO A 198 -20.38 -24.02 23.03
N ARG A 199 -19.33 -24.67 22.51
CA ARG A 199 -19.09 -26.12 22.64
C ARG A 199 -18.12 -26.43 23.79
N GLY A 200 -17.55 -25.41 24.43
CA GLY A 200 -16.58 -25.56 25.51
C GLY A 200 -15.13 -25.51 25.05
N ASP A 201 -14.87 -25.32 23.76
CA ASP A 201 -13.53 -25.28 23.21
C ASP A 201 -12.91 -23.88 23.32
N SER A 202 -11.64 -23.81 23.69
CA SER A 202 -10.94 -22.53 23.82
C SER A 202 -10.51 -21.99 22.44
N TYR A 203 -10.68 -20.69 22.23
CA TYR A 203 -10.11 -19.95 21.10
C TYR A 203 -9.37 -18.70 21.57
N PHE A 204 -8.43 -18.24 20.73
CA PHE A 204 -7.43 -17.24 21.11
C PHE A 204 -7.42 -16.10 20.10
N TRP A 205 -7.54 -14.87 20.60
CA TRP A 205 -7.32 -13.67 19.80
C TRP A 205 -5.96 -13.07 20.13
N MET A 206 -5.17 -12.82 19.09
CA MET A 206 -4.03 -11.90 19.22
C MET A 206 -4.58 -10.51 19.47
N ALA A 207 -4.32 -9.97 20.66
CA ALA A 207 -4.68 -8.61 21.02
C ALA A 207 -3.43 -7.86 21.50
N GLY A 208 -3.48 -6.54 21.45
CA GLY A 208 -2.43 -5.71 22.00
C GLY A 208 -2.98 -4.32 22.23
N ARG A 209 -2.90 -3.84 23.47
CA ARG A 209 -3.03 -2.41 23.76
C ARG A 209 -1.65 -1.80 23.67
N ARG A 210 -1.58 -0.59 23.10
CA ARG A 210 -0.37 0.22 23.13
C ARG A 210 0.01 0.47 24.59
N VAL A 211 1.24 0.14 24.96
CA VAL A 211 1.84 0.45 26.26
C VAL A 211 2.70 1.70 26.14
#